data_AF-K1QJP8-F1
#
_entry.id   AF-K1QJP8-F1
#
_cell.length_a   1.000
_cell.length_b   1.000
_cell.length_c   1.000
_cell.angle_alpha   90.00
_cell.angle_beta   90.00
_cell.angle_gamma   90.00
#
_symmetry.space_group_name_H-M   'P 1'
#
loop_
_entity.id
_entity.type
_entity.pdbx_description
1 polymer ?
#
loop_
_entity_poly.entity_id
_entity_poly.type
_entity_poly.pdbx_seq_one_letter_code
_entity_poly.pdbx_strand_id
1 'polypeptide(L)' 'MFLAKVLCGKWDQGNPNYRRPPNIDPKDSHSELYDSCVDNVDNPKIFCIYDKNQYYPNYLIKYK' A
#
# COMPACT_ATOMS: atom_id res chain seq x y z
N MET A 1 -12.28 -2.85 15.05
CA MET A 1 -11.00 -2.95 14.31
C MET A 1 -11.08 -4.15 13.38
N PHE A 2 -10.54 -4.08 12.17
CA PHE A 2 -10.48 -5.25 11.29
C PHE A 2 -9.09 -5.87 11.33
N LEU A 3 -9.05 -7.21 11.34
CA LEU A 3 -7.85 -7.96 10.97
C LEU A 3 -8.05 -8.39 9.51
N ALA A 4 -7.24 -7.84 8.62
CA ALA A 4 -7.32 -8.07 7.19
C ALA A 4 -6.06 -8.76 6.66
N LYS A 5 -6.21 -9.54 5.60
CA LYS A 5 -5.09 -9.95 4.75
C LYS A 5 -4.93 -8.91 3.65
N VAL A 6 -3.72 -8.42 3.45
CA VAL A 6 -3.43 -7.36 2.49
C VAL A 6 -2.25 -7.77 1.62
N LEU A 7 -2.39 -7.60 0.31
CA LEU A 7 -1.32 -7.82 -0.66
C LEU A 7 -0.48 -6.54 -0.77
N CYS A 8 0.54 -6.41 0.07
CA CYS A 8 1.39 -5.20 0.07
C CYS A 8 2.36 -5.14 -1.11
N GLY A 9 2.75 -6.29 -1.68
CA GLY A 9 3.62 -6.36 -2.87
C GLY A 9 4.94 -5.60 -2.70
N LYS A 10 5.40 -4.90 -3.74
CA LYS A 10 6.52 -3.96 -3.69
C LYS A 10 6.01 -2.62 -3.16
N TRP A 11 6.76 -1.99 -2.26
CA TRP A 11 6.41 -0.70 -1.69
C TRP A 11 7.48 0.36 -1.89
N ASP A 12 7.05 1.63 -1.86
CA ASP A 12 7.91 2.81 -1.83
C ASP A 12 7.39 3.83 -0.80
N GLN A 13 8.17 4.86 -0.52
CA GLN A 13 7.81 5.93 0.39
C GLN A 13 6.54 6.66 -0.08
N GLY A 14 5.55 6.79 0.80
CA GLY A 14 4.29 7.47 0.49
C GLY A 14 4.45 9.00 0.39
N ASN A 15 3.60 9.61 -0.44
CA ASN A 15 3.47 11.06 -0.57
C ASN A 15 1.98 11.45 -0.59
N PRO A 16 1.55 12.50 0.14
CA PRO A 16 0.16 12.97 0.12
C PRO A 16 -0.40 13.32 -1.26
N ASN A 17 0.47 13.65 -2.22
CA ASN A 17 0.08 13.99 -3.59
C ASN A 17 -0.16 12.75 -4.47
N TYR A 18 0.18 11.54 -4.00
CA TYR A 18 0.02 10.31 -4.78
C TYR A 18 -1.44 9.85 -4.82
N ARG A 19 -2.02 9.88 -6.01
CA ARG A 19 -3.35 9.29 -6.31
C ARG A 19 -3.27 7.82 -6.73
N ARG A 20 -2.07 7.37 -7.12
CA ARG A 20 -1.72 6.00 -7.50
C ARG A 20 -0.30 5.72 -6.97
N PRO A 21 0.12 4.45 -6.85
CA PRO A 21 1.50 4.15 -6.50
C PRO A 21 2.47 4.79 -7.49
N PRO A 22 3.69 5.14 -7.07
CA PRO A 22 4.72 5.62 -7.98
C PRO A 22 5.15 4.54 -8.98
N ASN A 23 5.74 4.98 -10.08
CA ASN A 23 6.42 4.10 -11.03
C ASN A 23 7.69 3.51 -10.39
N ILE A 24 8.01 2.25 -10.67
CA ILE A 24 9.27 1.61 -10.22
C ILE A 24 10.47 2.32 -10.83
N ASP A 25 10.39 2.66 -12.13
CA ASP A 25 11.36 3.55 -12.75
C ASP A 25 10.75 4.96 -12.91
N PRO A 26 11.21 5.96 -12.15
CA PRO A 26 10.68 7.32 -12.24
C PRO A 26 10.98 8.00 -13.58
N LYS A 27 11.92 7.47 -14.40
CA LYS A 27 12.24 8.01 -15.72
C LYS A 27 11.38 7.43 -16.84
N ASP A 28 10.74 6.28 -16.60
CA ASP A 28 9.87 5.62 -17.57
C ASP A 28 8.41 5.69 -17.11
N SER A 29 7.60 6.46 -17.84
CA SER A 29 6.16 6.61 -17.57
C SER A 29 5.36 5.33 -17.80
N HIS A 30 5.91 4.36 -18.54
CA HIS A 30 5.28 3.07 -18.85
C HIS A 30 5.81 1.93 -17.98
N SER A 31 6.72 2.21 -17.06
CA SER A 31 7.22 1.19 -16.13
C SER A 31 6.11 0.70 -15.20
N GLU A 32 6.34 -0.49 -14.64
CA GLU A 32 5.46 -1.06 -13.62
C GLU A 32 5.29 -0.09 -12.44
N LEU A 33 4.12 -0.13 -11.81
CA LEU A 33 3.86 0.60 -10.58
C LEU A 33 4.30 -0.22 -9.37
N TYR A 34 4.64 0.44 -8.28
CA TYR A 34 4.64 -0.20 -6.98
C TYR A 34 3.23 -0.68 -6.61
N ASP A 35 3.12 -1.64 -5.70
CA ASP A 35 1.84 -2.18 -5.26
C ASP A 35 1.23 -1.38 -4.10
N SER A 36 2.09 -0.81 -3.25
CA SER A 36 1.69 -0.04 -2.07
C SER A 36 2.68 1.08 -1.73
N CYS A 37 2.28 1.98 -0.83
CA CYS A 37 3.16 3.01 -0.28
C CYS A 37 3.25 2.88 1.24
N VAL A 38 4.40 3.22 1.83
CA VAL A 38 4.65 3.09 3.27
C VAL A 38 5.07 4.41 3.93
N ASP A 39 4.99 4.47 5.26
CA ASP A 39 5.45 5.60 6.06
C ASP A 39 6.98 5.67 6.19
N ASN A 40 7.65 4.51 6.19
CA ASN A 40 9.10 4.40 6.21
C ASN A 40 9.52 3.12 5.47
N VAL A 41 10.42 3.25 4.49
CA VAL A 41 10.84 2.11 3.64
C VAL A 41 11.67 1.07 4.40
N ASP A 42 12.51 1.50 5.34
CA ASP A 42 13.39 0.60 6.12
C ASP A 42 12.64 -0.15 7.22
N ASN A 43 11.59 0.48 7.79
CA ASN A 43 10.77 -0.10 8.85
C ASN A 43 9.30 0.32 8.73
N PRO A 44 8.53 -0.28 7.81
CA PRO A 44 7.18 0.13 7.50
C PRO A 44 6.21 -0.24 8.62
N LYS A 45 5.40 0.73 9.06
CA LYS A 45 4.35 0.53 10.08
C LYS A 45 2.95 0.76 9.51
N ILE A 46 2.83 1.55 8.44
CA ILE A 46 1.58 1.89 7.79
C ILE A 46 1.74 1.60 6.29
N PHE A 47 0.74 0.91 5.71
CA PHE A 47 0.68 0.63 4.29
C PHE A 47 -0.57 1.31 3.68
N CYS A 48 -0.36 2.06 2.61
CA CYS A 48 -1.39 2.68 1.79
C CYS A 48 -1.60 1.82 0.54
N ILE A 49 -2.82 1.33 0.37
CA ILE A 49 -3.24 0.43 -0.70
C ILE A 49 -4.13 1.18 -1.68
N TYR A 50 -3.98 0.92 -2.97
CA TYR A 50 -4.62 1.70 -4.03
C TYR A 50 -5.70 0.93 -4.81
N ASP A 51 -5.73 -0.41 -4.73
CA ASP A 51 -6.77 -1.24 -5.36
C ASP A 51 -7.69 -1.90 -4.31
N LYS A 52 -9.00 -1.92 -4.60
CA LYS A 52 -10.03 -2.55 -3.75
C LYS A 52 -9.88 -4.06 -3.62
N ASN A 53 -9.23 -4.71 -4.57
CA ASN A 53 -9.03 -6.17 -4.59
C ASN A 53 -7.74 -6.59 -3.84
N GLN A 54 -6.92 -5.65 -3.38
CA GLN A 54 -5.67 -5.93 -2.66
C GLN A 54 -5.87 -6.21 -1.16
N TYR A 55 -7.09 -6.09 -0.62
CA TYR A 55 -7.35 -6.37 0.79
C TYR A 55 -8.61 -7.22 0.99
N TYR A 56 -8.54 -8.10 1.99
CA TYR A 56 -9.64 -8.96 2.42
C TYR A 56 -9.83 -8.86 3.95
N PRO A 57 -10.89 -8.17 4.43
CA PRO A 57 -11.21 -8.09 5.86
C PRO A 57 -11.63 -9.46 6.37
N ASN A 58 -10.74 -10.15 7.08
CA ASN A 58 -10.96 -11.54 7.50
C ASN A 58 -11.76 -11.61 8.81
N TYR A 59 -11.50 -10.68 9.74
CA TYR A 59 -12.19 -10.64 11.03
C TYR A 59 -12.53 -9.21 11.44
N LEU A 60 -13.69 -9.05 12.09
CA LEU A 60 -14.07 -7.84 12.81
C LEU A 60 -13.85 -8.06 14.31
N ILE A 61 -12.90 -7.34 14.87
CA ILE A 61 -12.60 -7.32 16.30
C ILE A 61 -13.42 -6.22 16.95
N LYS A 62 -14.26 -6.63 17.92
CA LYS A 62 -15.11 -5.76 18.73
C LYS A 62 -14.50 -5.56 20.11
N TYR A 63 -14.38 -4.30 20.52
CA TYR A 63 -13.90 -3.90 21.84
C TYR A 63 -15.06 -3.39 22.70
N LYS A 64 -14.82 -3.26 24.01
CA LYS A 64 -15.71 -2.65 24.99
C LYS A 64 -15.25 -1.23 25.27
#